data_AF-A0A6P2C873-F1
#
_entry.id   AF-A0A6P2C873-F1
#
_cell.length_a   1.000
_cell.length_b   1.000
_cell.length_c   1.000
_cell.angle_alpha   90.00
_cell.angle_beta   90.00
_cell.angle_gamma   90.00
#
_symmetry.space_group_name_H-M   'P 1'
#
loop_
_entity.id
_entity.type
_entity.pdbx_description
1 polymer ?
#
loop_
_entity_poly.entity_id
_entity_poly.type
_entity_poly.pdbx_seq_one_letter_code
_entity_poly.pdbx_strand_id
1 'polypeptide(L)'
;MKISNRRWWLAAAAAVLVAVSAVLTTMGSGGANAVPVRATAAKAGGLGQLTGLLPRNKLTEESALQVDLSKETVRLPLYPGTANGKKVWYTLLDASDAGLAHDLGVNYAPKLANIAISDPAAVQTVTLGSPTPQQNPFGPAAVHFAGAPDFSPTRIATPGPDGFPLAKFQPGSVAGPGYSPFIKIAGSDVVYNAPIVATGDGPFDVVHHTNTEDRVLGIHIARPSKPGQFAESWVDLLFVKGFDAGQPIVYLSTDAGQPLTAVLERSTYVPALNNASFNGGDDFLGSARERLFGFINGQTGAANPNAQGFVHLVKDGFASSDASAGNTAMINALRNGGDLLNVFGDFPTLADPRHADAYSPLWDAQLGLWTPKAVKAGLNTRQIDENQVFNLAATRPDLLTGVNPATGQPAPYGSVGVDINCAVIGYTATAPTANLAPPAPNSQFPPR
;
A
#
# COMPACT_ATOMS: atom_id res chain seq x y z
N MET A 1 -75.71 -14.84 7.82
CA MET A 1 -76.99 -14.81 7.07
C MET A 1 -77.67 -13.48 7.37
N LYS A 2 -78.08 -12.73 6.32
CA LYS A 2 -78.74 -11.39 6.31
C LYS A 2 -77.81 -10.20 6.69
N ILE A 3 -77.31 -9.35 5.77
CA ILE A 3 -77.86 -8.50 4.69
C ILE A 3 -78.33 -7.11 5.21
N SER A 4 -77.74 -6.05 4.60
CA SER A 4 -78.30 -4.71 4.28
C SER A 4 -78.28 -3.64 5.40
N ASN A 5 -78.05 -2.33 5.19
CA ASN A 5 -77.79 -1.47 4.01
C ASN A 5 -77.36 -0.04 4.48
N ARG A 6 -76.37 0.55 3.80
CA ARG A 6 -76.39 1.83 3.03
C ARG A 6 -76.79 3.20 3.68
N ARG A 7 -75.88 4.20 3.64
CA ARG A 7 -75.90 5.54 2.93
C ARG A 7 -75.20 6.69 3.70
N TRP A 8 -74.10 7.26 3.16
CA TRP A 8 -73.89 8.61 2.52
C TRP A 8 -73.59 9.73 3.54
N TRP A 9 -72.49 10.51 3.45
CA TRP A 9 -72.16 11.70 2.59
C TRP A 9 -70.61 11.80 2.38
N LEU A 10 -70.02 11.99 1.18
CA LEU A 10 -69.81 13.17 0.28
C LEU A 10 -68.85 14.28 0.77
N ALA A 11 -67.65 14.38 0.12
CA ALA A 11 -66.95 15.59 -0.37
C ALA A 11 -65.56 15.18 -0.96
N ALA A 12 -65.36 15.12 -2.29
CA ALA A 12 -64.78 16.14 -3.22
C ALA A 12 -63.32 15.77 -3.62
N ALA A 13 -63.04 15.24 -4.84
CA ALA A 13 -62.68 15.92 -6.11
C ALA A 13 -61.26 16.55 -6.09
N ALA A 14 -60.35 16.51 -7.08
CA ALA A 14 -60.24 15.94 -8.44
C ALA A 14 -58.72 15.90 -8.82
N ALA A 15 -58.23 14.84 -9.46
CA ALA A 15 -57.69 14.76 -10.85
C ALA A 15 -56.63 15.79 -11.31
N VAL A 16 -55.50 15.32 -11.85
CA VAL A 16 -55.15 15.38 -13.31
C VAL A 16 -53.89 14.52 -13.58
N LEU A 17 -54.01 13.67 -14.59
CA LEU A 17 -52.99 12.82 -15.22
C LEU A 17 -52.68 13.44 -16.59
N VAL A 18 -51.41 13.57 -16.97
CA VAL A 18 -51.01 13.87 -18.36
C VAL A 18 -50.12 12.75 -18.86
N ALA A 19 -50.58 12.10 -19.92
CA ALA A 19 -49.85 11.16 -20.75
C ALA A 19 -49.52 11.84 -22.08
N VAL A 20 -48.33 11.57 -22.64
CA VAL A 20 -47.99 11.86 -24.04
C VAL A 20 -47.21 10.66 -24.60
N SER A 21 -47.80 10.03 -25.63
CA SER A 21 -47.16 9.14 -26.63
C SER A 21 -46.54 10.02 -27.73
N ALA A 22 -45.59 9.68 -28.60
CA ALA A 22 -45.14 8.48 -29.33
C ALA A 22 -43.76 8.85 -29.97
N VAL A 23 -42.92 7.96 -30.52
CA VAL A 23 -42.93 7.49 -31.92
C VAL A 23 -41.77 6.50 -32.12
N LEU A 24 -42.03 5.42 -32.87
CA LEU A 24 -41.06 4.45 -33.41
C LEU A 24 -40.31 5.00 -34.63
N THR A 25 -39.02 4.67 -34.76
CA THR A 25 -38.39 4.32 -36.05
C THR A 25 -37.40 3.17 -35.87
N THR A 26 -37.47 2.18 -36.77
CA THR A 26 -36.58 1.02 -36.85
C THR A 26 -35.78 1.05 -38.16
N MET A 27 -34.58 0.45 -38.10
CA MET A 27 -33.85 -0.34 -39.12
C MET A 27 -32.41 0.12 -39.40
N GLY A 28 -31.47 -0.81 -39.18
CA GLY A 28 -30.05 -0.69 -39.51
C GLY A 28 -29.23 -1.80 -38.85
N SER A 29 -29.33 -3.03 -39.37
CA SER A 29 -28.62 -4.24 -38.93
C SER A 29 -27.14 -4.25 -39.35
N GLY A 30 -26.25 -4.66 -38.44
CA GLY A 30 -24.91 -5.14 -38.81
C GLY A 30 -23.95 -5.32 -37.63
N GLY A 31 -23.65 -6.58 -37.26
CA GLY A 31 -22.34 -6.98 -36.74
C GLY A 31 -22.19 -7.30 -35.25
N ALA A 32 -21.94 -8.59 -34.98
CA ALA A 32 -21.24 -9.18 -33.83
C ALA A 32 -21.88 -9.08 -32.42
N ASN A 33 -22.41 -10.22 -31.97
CA ASN A 33 -22.71 -10.51 -30.56
C ASN A 33 -21.42 -10.48 -29.71
N ALA A 34 -21.18 -9.35 -29.04
CA ALA A 34 -20.41 -9.33 -27.81
C ALA A 34 -21.39 -9.01 -26.68
N VAL A 35 -21.60 -9.99 -25.79
CA VAL A 35 -22.31 -9.76 -24.52
C VAL A 35 -21.56 -8.64 -23.81
N PRO A 36 -22.19 -7.49 -23.47
CA PRO A 36 -21.51 -6.49 -22.68
C PRO A 36 -21.33 -7.11 -21.29
N VAL A 37 -20.09 -7.43 -20.95
CA VAL A 37 -19.70 -7.59 -19.55
C VAL A 37 -20.05 -6.26 -18.91
N ARG A 38 -21.15 -6.25 -18.17
CA ARG A 38 -21.55 -5.11 -17.35
C ARG A 38 -20.43 -4.95 -16.33
N ALA A 39 -19.47 -4.08 -16.62
CA ALA A 39 -18.55 -3.59 -15.62
C ALA A 39 -19.43 -2.96 -14.54
N THR A 40 -19.67 -3.70 -13.46
CA THR A 40 -20.29 -3.16 -12.26
C THR A 40 -19.39 -2.03 -11.82
N ALA A 41 -19.85 -0.78 -11.97
CA ALA A 41 -19.19 0.37 -11.39
C ALA A 41 -18.88 0.03 -9.92
N ALA A 42 -17.62 0.14 -9.54
CA ALA A 42 -17.20 -0.13 -8.17
C ALA A 42 -18.05 0.72 -7.23
N LYS A 43 -18.70 0.09 -6.25
CA LYS A 43 -19.40 0.82 -5.19
C LYS A 43 -18.36 1.65 -4.44
N ALA A 44 -18.67 2.92 -4.12
CA ALA A 44 -17.79 3.74 -3.28
C ALA A 44 -17.41 2.98 -2.00
N GLY A 45 -16.10 2.91 -1.69
CA GLY A 45 -15.55 2.11 -0.59
C GLY A 45 -15.30 0.63 -0.87
N GLY A 46 -15.55 0.16 -2.09
CA GLY A 46 -15.14 -1.18 -2.54
C GLY A 46 -13.67 -1.24 -2.98
N LEU A 47 -13.12 -2.45 -3.12
CA LEU A 47 -11.71 -2.69 -3.47
C LEU A 47 -11.41 -2.59 -4.98
N GLY A 48 -12.33 -2.08 -5.79
CA GLY A 48 -12.17 -1.94 -7.24
C GLY A 48 -12.07 -3.29 -7.97
N GLN A 49 -11.23 -3.34 -9.00
CA GLN A 49 -10.92 -4.59 -9.71
C GLN A 49 -10.21 -5.57 -8.77
N LEU A 50 -10.67 -6.82 -8.74
CA LEU A 50 -10.12 -7.87 -7.87
C LEU A 50 -9.38 -8.98 -8.61
N THR A 51 -9.51 -9.08 -9.93
CA THR A 51 -8.97 -10.20 -10.70
C THR A 51 -8.42 -9.73 -12.04
N GLY A 52 -7.50 -10.53 -12.59
CA GLY A 52 -6.83 -10.25 -13.86
C GLY A 52 -5.72 -9.23 -13.72
N LEU A 53 -5.17 -8.81 -14.86
CA LEU A 53 -4.11 -7.81 -14.89
C LEU A 53 -4.69 -6.41 -14.67
N LEU A 54 -4.02 -5.62 -13.84
CA LEU A 54 -4.33 -4.20 -13.71
C LEU A 54 -3.89 -3.48 -14.99
N PRO A 55 -4.74 -2.63 -15.59
CA PRO A 55 -4.35 -1.85 -16.76
C PRO A 55 -3.15 -0.93 -16.49
N ARG A 56 -2.22 -0.83 -17.45
CA ARG A 56 -1.00 -0.01 -17.34
C ARG A 56 -1.29 1.47 -17.03
N ASN A 57 -2.38 2.02 -17.54
CA ASN A 57 -2.78 3.41 -17.27
C ASN A 57 -3.34 3.65 -15.85
N LYS A 58 -3.37 2.61 -15.01
CA LYS A 58 -3.70 2.72 -13.59
C LYS A 58 -2.48 2.57 -12.67
N LEU A 59 -1.29 2.43 -13.23
CA LEU A 59 -0.03 2.34 -12.49
C LEU A 59 0.51 3.74 -12.23
N THR A 60 1.07 3.94 -11.05
CA THR A 60 1.97 5.06 -10.75
C THR A 60 3.42 4.62 -10.92
N GLU A 61 3.70 3.37 -10.52
CA GLU A 61 4.95 2.67 -10.78
C GLU A 61 4.97 2.13 -12.23
N GLU A 62 5.28 2.99 -13.20
CA GLU A 62 5.27 2.66 -14.64
C GLU A 62 6.29 1.57 -15.02
N SER A 63 7.35 1.43 -14.22
CA SER A 63 8.39 0.40 -14.35
C SER A 63 7.84 -1.01 -14.10
N ALA A 64 6.71 -1.13 -13.39
CA ALA A 64 6.10 -2.42 -13.12
C ALA A 64 5.72 -3.13 -14.44
N LEU A 65 6.23 -4.36 -14.57
CA LEU A 65 6.05 -5.18 -15.77
C LEU A 65 4.61 -5.70 -15.85
N GLN A 66 3.99 -6.00 -14.70
CA GLN A 66 2.58 -6.34 -14.57
C GLN A 66 2.13 -6.27 -13.10
N VAL A 67 0.84 -6.04 -12.89
CA VAL A 67 0.17 -6.27 -11.60
C VAL A 67 -0.92 -7.30 -11.83
N ASP A 68 -0.80 -8.48 -11.22
CA ASP A 68 -1.74 -9.59 -11.34
C ASP A 68 -2.60 -9.67 -10.08
N LEU A 69 -3.82 -9.13 -10.15
CA LEU A 69 -4.78 -9.12 -9.06
C LEU A 69 -5.34 -10.53 -8.77
N SER A 70 -5.26 -11.45 -9.74
CA SER A 70 -5.58 -12.85 -9.47
C SER A 70 -4.48 -13.54 -8.65
N LYS A 71 -3.27 -13.00 -8.59
CA LYS A 71 -2.17 -13.58 -7.81
C LYS A 71 -1.73 -12.71 -6.64
N GLU A 72 -2.31 -11.52 -6.51
CA GLU A 72 -1.92 -10.54 -5.51
C GLU A 72 -0.45 -10.11 -5.65
N THR A 73 0.09 -10.12 -6.88
CA THR A 73 1.50 -9.83 -7.14
C THR A 73 1.70 -8.61 -8.03
N VAL A 74 2.69 -7.79 -7.71
CA VAL A 74 3.35 -6.90 -8.66
C VAL A 74 4.63 -7.56 -9.16
N ARG A 75 4.87 -7.52 -10.46
CA ARG A 75 6.13 -7.94 -11.07
C ARG A 75 6.98 -6.70 -11.35
N LEU A 76 8.14 -6.62 -10.72
CA LEU A 76 9.07 -5.52 -10.90
C LEU A 76 10.37 -5.97 -11.57
N PRO A 77 11.06 -5.06 -12.28
CA PRO A 77 12.44 -5.27 -12.68
C PRO A 77 13.32 -5.60 -11.46
N LEU A 78 14.24 -6.55 -11.64
CA LEU A 78 15.17 -6.99 -10.60
C LEU A 78 16.61 -6.69 -11.04
N TYR A 79 17.30 -5.91 -10.22
CA TYR A 79 18.64 -5.39 -10.52
C TYR A 79 19.71 -6.10 -9.68
N PRO A 80 20.88 -6.41 -10.25
CA PRO A 80 21.98 -7.00 -9.52
C PRO A 80 22.77 -5.96 -8.73
N GLY A 81 23.19 -6.31 -7.53
CA GLY A 81 24.12 -5.54 -6.72
C GLY A 81 25.09 -6.43 -5.95
N THR A 82 25.95 -5.80 -5.16
CA THR A 82 26.82 -6.49 -4.21
C THR A 82 26.82 -5.78 -2.86
N ALA A 83 26.83 -6.53 -1.77
CA ALA A 83 27.06 -6.01 -0.43
C ALA A 83 28.04 -6.95 0.30
N ASN A 84 29.07 -6.40 0.93
CA ASN A 84 30.07 -7.20 1.68
C ASN A 84 30.66 -8.37 0.87
N GLY A 85 30.92 -8.16 -0.43
CA GLY A 85 31.44 -9.18 -1.34
C GLY A 85 30.44 -10.27 -1.75
N LYS A 86 29.19 -10.19 -1.30
CA LYS A 86 28.10 -11.11 -1.68
C LYS A 86 27.17 -10.45 -2.67
N LYS A 87 26.57 -11.27 -3.55
CA LYS A 87 25.53 -10.81 -4.46
C LYS A 87 24.25 -10.48 -3.72
N VAL A 88 23.61 -9.40 -4.13
CA VAL A 88 22.27 -9.00 -3.68
C VAL A 88 21.43 -8.63 -4.89
N TRP A 89 20.12 -8.66 -4.72
CA TRP A 89 19.16 -8.28 -5.74
C TRP A 89 18.20 -7.27 -5.17
N TYR A 90 17.97 -6.19 -5.90
CA TYR A 90 17.16 -5.07 -5.44
C TYR A 90 16.18 -4.65 -6.53
N THR A 91 15.12 -3.96 -6.13
CA THR A 91 14.19 -3.28 -7.04
C THR A 91 14.27 -1.78 -6.83
N LEU A 92 13.67 -0.98 -7.71
CA LEU A 92 13.60 0.48 -7.62
C LEU A 92 12.12 0.87 -7.57
N LEU A 93 11.77 1.77 -6.66
CA LEU A 93 10.36 2.10 -6.39
C LEU A 93 10.07 3.61 -6.40
N ASP A 94 11.06 4.43 -6.02
CA ASP A 94 10.87 5.88 -5.94
C ASP A 94 12.22 6.59 -6.12
N ALA A 95 12.17 7.86 -6.56
CA ALA A 95 13.33 8.75 -6.58
C ALA A 95 12.96 10.18 -6.16
N SER A 96 13.89 10.85 -5.49
CA SER A 96 13.70 12.24 -5.02
C SER A 96 13.78 13.30 -6.11
N ASP A 97 14.20 12.92 -7.32
CA ASP A 97 14.32 13.80 -8.48
C ASP A 97 13.31 13.39 -9.55
N ALA A 98 12.55 14.36 -10.07
CA ALA A 98 11.45 14.09 -10.99
C ALA A 98 11.92 13.57 -12.35
N GLY A 99 13.05 14.05 -12.86
CA GLY A 99 13.58 13.62 -14.15
C GLY A 99 14.07 12.18 -14.09
N LEU A 100 14.81 11.84 -13.03
CA LEU A 100 15.30 10.49 -12.80
C LEU A 100 14.17 9.52 -12.46
N ALA A 101 13.17 9.95 -11.69
CA ALA A 101 11.96 9.16 -11.45
C ALA A 101 11.28 8.80 -12.77
N HIS A 102 11.07 9.81 -13.64
CA HIS A 102 10.45 9.62 -14.96
C HIS A 102 11.26 8.69 -15.87
N ASP A 103 12.58 8.90 -15.96
CA ASP A 103 13.46 8.08 -16.81
C ASP A 103 13.50 6.60 -16.37
N LEU A 104 13.39 6.35 -15.06
CA LEU A 104 13.34 5.00 -14.49
C LEU A 104 11.93 4.39 -14.49
N GLY A 105 10.89 5.21 -14.68
CA GLY A 105 9.48 4.80 -14.55
C GLY A 105 9.06 4.54 -13.11
N VAL A 106 9.76 5.10 -12.13
CA VAL A 106 9.45 4.96 -10.69
C VAL A 106 8.69 6.17 -10.17
N ASN A 107 8.09 6.08 -8.99
CA ASN A 107 7.39 7.23 -8.41
C ASN A 107 8.34 8.40 -8.10
N TYR A 108 7.90 9.62 -8.36
CA TYR A 108 8.58 10.83 -7.89
C TYR A 108 8.21 11.10 -6.43
N ALA A 109 9.21 11.11 -5.54
CA ALA A 109 9.06 11.26 -4.09
C ALA A 109 10.01 12.33 -3.53
N PRO A 110 9.71 13.63 -3.70
CA PRO A 110 10.64 14.71 -3.36
C PRO A 110 11.05 14.74 -1.88
N LYS A 111 10.15 14.33 -0.98
CA LYS A 111 10.43 14.26 0.46
C LYS A 111 11.60 13.32 0.79
N LEU A 112 11.96 12.37 -0.07
CA LEU A 112 13.14 11.52 0.14
C LEU A 112 14.45 12.30 0.23
N ALA A 113 14.54 13.50 -0.36
CA ALA A 113 15.71 14.37 -0.20
C ALA A 113 15.99 14.76 1.26
N ASN A 114 14.97 14.70 2.13
CA ASN A 114 15.05 15.11 3.52
C ASN A 114 15.40 13.96 4.48
N ILE A 115 15.41 12.71 4.01
CA ILE A 115 15.42 11.53 4.89
C ILE A 115 16.66 11.45 5.79
N ALA A 116 17.80 11.95 5.31
CA ALA A 116 19.07 11.96 6.03
C ALA A 116 19.24 13.13 7.03
N ILE A 117 18.27 14.08 7.11
CA ILE A 117 18.43 15.31 7.91
C ILE A 117 18.60 14.99 9.41
N SER A 118 17.77 14.11 9.96
CA SER A 118 17.83 13.72 11.38
C SER A 118 18.76 12.54 11.64
N ASP A 119 18.86 11.61 10.70
CA ASP A 119 19.72 10.42 10.83
C ASP A 119 20.35 10.08 9.47
N PRO A 120 21.64 10.39 9.27
CA PRO A 120 22.35 10.01 8.05
C PRO A 120 22.38 8.50 7.80
N ALA A 121 22.20 7.65 8.82
CA ALA A 121 22.14 6.20 8.66
C ALA A 121 20.83 5.72 8.00
N ALA A 122 19.80 6.58 7.93
CA ALA A 122 18.59 6.29 7.17
C ALA A 122 18.83 6.33 5.65
N VAL A 123 19.99 6.81 5.16
CA VAL A 123 20.42 6.69 3.76
C VAL A 123 21.74 5.98 3.64
N GLN A 124 21.74 4.90 2.89
CA GLN A 124 22.94 4.17 2.56
C GLN A 124 23.65 4.82 1.37
N THR A 125 24.91 5.21 1.53
CA THR A 125 25.73 5.65 0.39
C THR A 125 26.24 4.44 -0.37
N VAL A 126 26.04 4.43 -1.69
CA VAL A 126 26.44 3.35 -2.59
C VAL A 126 27.40 3.86 -3.66
N THR A 127 28.12 2.95 -4.31
CA THR A 127 28.86 3.24 -5.55
C THR A 127 28.33 2.41 -6.70
N LEU A 128 28.61 2.83 -7.93
CA LEU A 128 28.25 2.09 -9.14
C LEU A 128 29.49 1.43 -9.73
N GLY A 129 29.31 0.20 -10.23
CA GLY A 129 30.30 -0.42 -11.09
C GLY A 129 30.38 0.30 -12.43
N SER A 130 31.58 0.36 -13.01
CA SER A 130 31.83 0.93 -14.34
C SER A 130 32.37 -0.14 -15.29
N PRO A 131 31.57 -1.15 -15.67
CA PRO A 131 32.03 -2.20 -16.58
C PRO A 131 32.28 -1.64 -17.98
N THR A 132 33.22 -2.23 -18.71
CA THR A 132 33.39 -1.92 -20.13
C THR A 132 32.18 -2.42 -20.93
N PRO A 133 31.89 -1.86 -22.12
CA PRO A 133 30.84 -2.38 -22.99
C PRO A 133 31.00 -3.86 -23.35
N GLN A 134 32.23 -4.41 -23.32
CA GLN A 134 32.46 -5.83 -23.55
C GLN A 134 32.09 -6.68 -22.32
N GLN A 135 32.26 -6.14 -21.11
CA GLN A 135 31.89 -6.80 -19.87
C GLN A 135 30.38 -6.77 -19.63
N ASN A 136 29.72 -5.69 -20.06
CA ASN A 136 28.30 -5.48 -19.82
C ASN A 136 27.63 -4.74 -21.00
N PRO A 137 27.43 -5.40 -22.15
CA PRO A 137 26.99 -4.74 -23.39
C PRO A 137 25.59 -4.15 -23.32
N PHE A 138 24.73 -4.71 -22.47
CA PHE A 138 23.33 -4.27 -22.34
C PHE A 138 22.81 -4.32 -20.89
N GLY A 139 23.60 -4.76 -19.91
CA GLY A 139 23.12 -4.91 -18.54
C GLY A 139 23.21 -3.63 -17.72
N PRO A 140 22.47 -3.55 -16.60
CA PRO A 140 22.60 -2.44 -15.66
C PRO A 140 23.98 -2.44 -15.01
N ALA A 141 24.48 -1.26 -14.63
CA ALA A 141 25.62 -1.15 -13.74
C ALA A 141 25.25 -1.73 -12.37
N ALA A 142 26.07 -2.62 -11.82
CA ALA A 142 25.82 -3.19 -10.50
C ALA A 142 26.02 -2.12 -9.42
N VAL A 143 25.09 -2.05 -8.47
CA VAL A 143 25.22 -1.20 -7.28
C VAL A 143 26.06 -1.90 -6.22
N HIS A 144 27.03 -1.20 -5.66
CA HIS A 144 27.82 -1.64 -4.52
C HIS A 144 27.27 -1.02 -3.24
N PHE A 145 26.51 -1.81 -2.51
CA PHE A 145 25.84 -1.47 -1.26
C PHE A 145 26.82 -1.55 -0.08
N ALA A 146 26.84 -0.53 0.79
CA ALA A 146 27.54 -0.57 2.08
C ALA A 146 27.04 -1.65 3.07
N GLY A 147 25.73 -1.94 3.10
CA GLY A 147 25.11 -2.98 3.90
C GLY A 147 24.00 -3.72 3.15
N ALA A 148 23.54 -4.83 3.71
CA ALA A 148 22.43 -5.63 3.20
C ALA A 148 21.60 -6.20 4.37
N PRO A 149 20.32 -6.55 4.13
CA PRO A 149 19.51 -7.22 5.13
C PRO A 149 19.97 -8.66 5.35
N ASP A 150 19.67 -9.18 6.54
CA ASP A 150 19.71 -10.59 6.87
C ASP A 150 18.30 -11.18 6.78
N PHE A 151 18.10 -12.11 5.85
CA PHE A 151 16.84 -12.83 5.60
C PHE A 151 16.80 -14.19 6.32
N SER A 152 17.84 -14.58 7.06
CA SER A 152 17.86 -15.86 7.76
C SER A 152 16.90 -16.01 8.95
N PRO A 153 16.43 -14.94 9.64
CA PRO A 153 15.44 -15.09 10.69
C PRO A 153 14.12 -15.67 10.19
N THR A 154 13.47 -16.51 11.01
CA THR A 154 12.10 -16.96 10.70
C THR A 154 11.10 -15.94 11.23
N ARG A 155 10.19 -15.48 10.36
CA ARG A 155 9.10 -14.60 10.77
C ARG A 155 8.16 -15.33 11.72
N ILE A 156 7.79 -14.68 12.82
CA ILE A 156 6.80 -15.17 13.77
C ILE A 156 5.70 -14.13 13.92
N ALA A 157 4.44 -14.57 13.77
CA ALA A 157 3.26 -13.77 14.08
C ALA A 157 2.22 -14.67 14.76
N THR A 158 2.36 -14.89 16.06
CA THR A 158 1.44 -15.73 16.83
C THR A 158 0.26 -14.88 17.33
N PRO A 159 -0.98 -15.16 16.92
CA PRO A 159 -2.15 -14.40 17.36
C PRO A 159 -2.33 -14.46 18.87
N GLY A 160 -2.78 -13.36 19.47
CA GLY A 160 -3.32 -13.37 20.83
C GLY A 160 -4.73 -13.96 20.90
N PRO A 161 -5.36 -14.01 22.09
CA PRO A 161 -6.71 -14.55 22.28
C PRO A 161 -7.76 -13.90 21.36
N ASP A 162 -7.62 -12.59 21.12
CA ASP A 162 -8.52 -11.81 20.28
C ASP A 162 -7.96 -11.56 18.86
N GLY A 163 -6.91 -12.28 18.47
CA GLY A 163 -6.16 -12.05 17.23
C GLY A 163 -4.99 -11.08 17.46
N PHE A 164 -5.30 -9.85 17.87
CA PHE A 164 -4.32 -8.82 18.20
C PHE A 164 -4.58 -8.25 19.61
N PRO A 165 -3.55 -7.93 20.43
CA PRO A 165 -2.11 -7.96 20.14
C PRO A 165 -1.58 -9.36 19.87
N LEU A 166 -0.49 -9.47 19.11
CA LEU A 166 0.20 -10.75 18.89
C LEU A 166 0.79 -11.24 20.22
N ALA A 167 0.63 -12.52 20.53
CA ALA A 167 1.21 -13.13 21.72
C ALA A 167 2.74 -13.29 21.60
N LYS A 168 3.23 -13.48 20.38
CA LYS A 168 4.66 -13.53 20.05
C LYS A 168 4.85 -13.00 18.64
N PHE A 169 5.89 -12.21 18.43
CA PHE A 169 6.27 -11.73 17.10
C PHE A 169 7.79 -11.66 16.94
N GLN A 170 8.26 -11.83 15.71
CA GLN A 170 9.67 -11.70 15.32
C GLN A 170 9.73 -11.39 13.82
N PRO A 171 10.45 -10.34 13.38
CA PRO A 171 10.67 -10.10 11.95
C PRO A 171 11.35 -11.30 11.26
N GLY A 172 10.98 -11.58 10.01
CA GLY A 172 11.69 -12.55 9.16
C GLY A 172 12.97 -12.00 8.56
N SER A 173 13.11 -10.67 8.55
CA SER A 173 14.31 -10.03 8.05
C SER A 173 14.67 -8.79 8.84
N VAL A 174 15.98 -8.54 8.97
CA VAL A 174 16.53 -7.45 9.78
C VAL A 174 17.66 -6.77 9.02
N ALA A 175 17.73 -5.45 9.09
CA ALA A 175 18.83 -4.68 8.55
C ALA A 175 20.17 -5.16 9.12
N GLY A 176 21.10 -5.53 8.23
CA GLY A 176 22.49 -5.70 8.60
C GLY A 176 23.19 -4.35 8.81
N PRO A 177 24.43 -4.35 9.33
CA PRO A 177 25.21 -3.13 9.52
C PRO A 177 25.30 -2.31 8.22
N GLY A 178 24.94 -1.03 8.31
CA GLY A 178 25.00 -0.09 7.18
C GLY A 178 23.90 -0.25 6.13
N TYR A 179 22.90 -1.11 6.36
CA TYR A 179 21.76 -1.25 5.45
C TYR A 179 20.71 -0.16 5.66
N SER A 180 20.27 0.43 4.56
CA SER A 180 18.99 1.14 4.42
C SER A 180 18.43 0.84 3.02
N PRO A 181 17.09 0.73 2.84
CA PRO A 181 16.50 0.65 1.51
C PRO A 181 16.66 1.95 0.73
N PHE A 182 16.87 3.08 1.41
CA PHE A 182 17.11 4.36 0.74
C PHE A 182 18.58 4.52 0.45
N ILE A 183 18.91 4.76 -0.82
CA ILE A 183 20.29 4.88 -1.28
C ILE A 183 20.57 6.26 -1.87
N LYS A 184 21.81 6.70 -1.73
CA LYS A 184 22.39 7.77 -2.55
C LYS A 184 23.65 7.28 -3.23
N ILE A 185 23.81 7.61 -4.51
CA ILE A 185 25.03 7.29 -5.25
C ILE A 185 26.10 8.31 -4.85
N ALA A 186 27.30 7.84 -4.51
CA ALA A 186 28.41 8.71 -4.14
C ALA A 186 28.66 9.79 -5.21
N GLY A 187 28.62 11.06 -4.80
CA GLY A 187 28.73 12.22 -5.69
C GLY A 187 27.39 12.79 -6.19
N SER A 188 26.25 12.26 -5.72
CA SER A 188 24.91 12.78 -5.99
C SER A 188 24.12 12.91 -4.69
N ASP A 189 23.25 13.93 -4.62
CA ASP A 189 22.31 14.14 -3.51
C ASP A 189 20.94 13.50 -3.76
N VAL A 190 20.74 12.86 -4.92
CA VAL A 190 19.49 12.16 -5.24
C VAL A 190 19.36 10.91 -4.40
N VAL A 191 18.20 10.76 -3.76
CA VAL A 191 17.84 9.60 -2.97
C VAL A 191 16.88 8.71 -3.76
N TYR A 192 17.18 7.42 -3.81
CA TYR A 192 16.33 6.40 -4.42
C TYR A 192 15.81 5.44 -3.35
N ASN A 193 14.57 4.98 -3.50
CA ASN A 193 14.05 3.83 -2.78
C ASN A 193 14.43 2.55 -3.54
N ALA A 194 15.38 1.80 -2.99
CA ALA A 194 16.04 0.67 -3.64
C ALA A 194 16.16 -0.56 -2.72
N PRO A 195 15.04 -1.11 -2.22
CA PRO A 195 15.08 -2.21 -1.25
C PRO A 195 15.73 -3.46 -1.84
N ILE A 196 16.61 -4.08 -1.06
CA ILE A 196 17.16 -5.41 -1.38
C ILE A 196 16.09 -6.44 -1.06
N VAL A 197 15.75 -7.28 -2.04
CA VAL A 197 14.68 -8.30 -1.93
C VAL A 197 15.22 -9.73 -1.90
N ALA A 198 16.49 -9.95 -2.25
CA ALA A 198 17.13 -11.27 -2.16
C ALA A 198 18.66 -11.18 -2.02
N THR A 199 19.26 -12.22 -1.44
CA THR A 199 20.72 -12.36 -1.34
C THR A 199 21.23 -13.68 -1.94
N GLY A 200 22.46 -13.65 -2.46
CA GLY A 200 23.13 -14.81 -3.06
C GLY A 200 22.81 -15.07 -4.54
N ASP A 201 23.29 -16.21 -5.03
CA ASP A 201 23.14 -16.65 -6.42
C ASP A 201 21.96 -17.59 -6.66
N GLY A 202 21.15 -17.83 -5.64
CA GLY A 202 20.07 -18.81 -5.62
C GLY A 202 20.55 -20.24 -5.27
N PRO A 203 19.63 -21.23 -5.23
CA PRO A 203 18.19 -21.08 -5.41
C PRO A 203 17.58 -20.13 -4.36
N PHE A 204 16.55 -19.39 -4.76
CA PHE A 204 15.84 -18.45 -3.87
C PHE A 204 14.68 -19.18 -3.20
N ASP A 205 14.62 -19.09 -1.88
CA ASP A 205 13.57 -19.69 -1.06
C ASP A 205 12.39 -18.72 -0.95
N VAL A 206 11.47 -18.80 -1.90
CA VAL A 206 10.25 -17.97 -1.96
C VAL A 206 9.08 -18.60 -1.19
N VAL A 207 9.36 -19.57 -0.32
CA VAL A 207 8.35 -20.29 0.48
C VAL A 207 8.57 -20.03 1.97
N HIS A 208 9.82 -20.09 2.44
CA HIS A 208 10.19 -19.83 3.82
C HIS A 208 11.15 -18.64 3.98
N HIS A 209 11.46 -17.95 2.87
CA HIS A 209 12.16 -16.67 2.84
C HIS A 209 13.55 -16.63 3.47
N THR A 210 14.25 -17.77 3.52
CA THR A 210 15.58 -17.84 4.17
C THR A 210 16.68 -17.02 3.49
N ASN A 211 16.47 -16.58 2.25
CA ASN A 211 17.37 -15.69 1.50
C ASN A 211 16.64 -14.64 0.64
N THR A 212 15.36 -14.39 0.94
CA THR A 212 14.53 -13.39 0.26
C THR A 212 13.71 -12.59 1.27
N GLU A 213 13.20 -11.44 0.88
CA GLU A 213 12.21 -10.72 1.67
C GLU A 213 10.90 -11.53 1.79
N ASP A 214 10.16 -11.36 2.90
CA ASP A 214 8.91 -12.07 3.26
C ASP A 214 7.74 -11.82 2.29
N ARG A 215 7.91 -10.94 1.29
CA ARG A 215 6.91 -10.67 0.23
C ARG A 215 7.25 -11.30 -1.11
N VAL A 216 8.44 -11.86 -1.28
CA VAL A 216 8.88 -12.43 -2.57
C VAL A 216 8.16 -13.74 -2.84
N LEU A 217 7.33 -13.77 -3.89
CA LEU A 217 6.61 -14.97 -4.31
C LEU A 217 7.25 -15.67 -5.52
N GLY A 218 8.18 -15.02 -6.21
CA GLY A 218 8.89 -15.58 -7.34
C GLY A 218 10.05 -14.70 -7.80
N ILE A 219 11.14 -15.32 -8.25
CA ILE A 219 12.29 -14.64 -8.84
C ILE A 219 12.63 -15.31 -10.16
N HIS A 220 12.90 -14.49 -11.18
CA HIS A 220 13.50 -14.91 -12.43
C HIS A 220 14.80 -14.15 -12.67
N ILE A 221 15.89 -14.90 -12.80
CA ILE A 221 17.17 -14.34 -13.24
C ILE A 221 17.33 -14.60 -14.73
N ALA A 222 17.45 -13.50 -15.47
CA ALA A 222 17.70 -13.55 -16.90
C ALA A 222 19.02 -14.26 -17.21
N ARG A 223 19.02 -14.98 -18.33
CA ARG A 223 20.25 -15.47 -18.94
C ARG A 223 21.00 -14.30 -19.59
N PRO A 224 22.30 -14.47 -19.92
CA PRO A 224 23.03 -13.46 -20.68
C PRO A 224 22.26 -13.02 -21.94
N SER A 225 22.16 -11.71 -22.12
CA SER A 225 21.49 -11.11 -23.26
C SER A 225 22.14 -11.55 -24.58
N LYS A 226 21.30 -11.86 -25.58
CA LYS A 226 21.77 -12.05 -26.96
C LYS A 226 22.14 -10.70 -27.58
N PRO A 227 23.00 -10.65 -28.62
CA PRO A 227 23.32 -9.41 -29.31
C PRO A 227 22.06 -8.65 -29.75
N GLY A 228 21.95 -7.37 -29.38
CA GLY A 228 20.82 -6.50 -29.71
C GLY A 228 19.53 -6.77 -28.92
N GLN A 229 19.60 -7.56 -27.84
CA GLN A 229 18.47 -7.85 -26.96
C GLN A 229 18.82 -7.49 -25.52
N PHE A 230 17.79 -7.22 -24.72
CA PHE A 230 17.91 -7.06 -23.28
C PHE A 230 17.07 -8.13 -22.59
N ALA A 231 17.72 -9.03 -21.85
CA ALA A 231 17.04 -10.05 -21.06
C ALA A 231 16.86 -9.52 -19.63
N GLU A 232 15.61 -9.36 -19.22
CA GLU A 232 15.25 -8.76 -17.93
C GLU A 232 15.10 -9.81 -16.83
N SER A 233 15.76 -9.57 -15.71
CA SER A 233 15.45 -10.27 -14.47
C SER A 233 14.25 -9.59 -13.81
N TRP A 234 13.42 -10.34 -13.11
CA TRP A 234 12.24 -9.80 -12.45
C TRP A 234 11.93 -10.54 -11.14
N VAL A 235 11.15 -9.87 -10.29
CA VAL A 235 10.63 -10.41 -9.03
C VAL A 235 9.13 -10.22 -8.98
N ASP A 236 8.39 -11.24 -8.52
CA ASP A 236 6.98 -11.15 -8.17
C ASP A 236 6.88 -10.91 -6.65
N LEU A 237 6.35 -9.76 -6.24
CA LEU A 237 6.17 -9.36 -4.84
C LEU A 237 4.69 -9.29 -4.48
N LEU A 238 4.34 -9.79 -3.29
CA LEU A 238 3.00 -9.65 -2.72
C LEU A 238 2.72 -8.18 -2.40
N PHE A 239 1.74 -7.57 -3.08
CA PHE A 239 1.29 -6.22 -2.75
C PHE A 239 0.30 -6.21 -1.58
N VAL A 240 -0.05 -5.03 -1.08
CA VAL A 240 -1.09 -4.78 -0.09
C VAL A 240 -2.20 -3.93 -0.70
N LYS A 241 -3.45 -4.13 -0.29
CA LYS A 241 -4.54 -3.21 -0.61
C LYS A 241 -4.70 -2.13 0.45
N GLY A 242 -5.02 -0.92 -0.01
CA GLY A 242 -5.32 0.22 0.84
C GLY A 242 -6.31 1.16 0.19
N PHE A 243 -6.42 2.36 0.77
CA PHE A 243 -7.24 3.44 0.24
C PHE A 243 -6.47 4.75 0.25
N ASP A 244 -6.83 5.62 -0.67
CA ASP A 244 -6.42 7.03 -0.69
C ASP A 244 -7.60 7.84 -1.22
N ALA A 245 -7.95 8.93 -0.54
CA ALA A 245 -9.04 9.82 -0.96
C ALA A 245 -10.36 9.07 -1.31
N GLY A 246 -10.67 8.00 -0.57
CA GLY A 246 -11.83 7.15 -0.80
C GLY A 246 -11.70 6.11 -1.92
N GLN A 247 -10.57 6.09 -2.63
CA GLN A 247 -10.30 5.21 -3.77
C GLN A 247 -9.39 4.04 -3.38
N PRO A 248 -9.65 2.83 -3.91
CA PRO A 248 -8.83 1.66 -3.62
C PRO A 248 -7.50 1.69 -4.37
N ILE A 249 -6.42 1.50 -3.63
CA ILE A 249 -5.04 1.47 -4.13
C ILE A 249 -4.37 0.12 -3.84
N VAL A 250 -3.28 -0.15 -4.55
CA VAL A 250 -2.33 -1.22 -4.25
C VAL A 250 -0.95 -0.61 -4.04
N TYR A 251 -0.24 -1.10 -3.03
CA TYR A 251 1.08 -0.61 -2.64
C TYR A 251 1.98 -1.76 -2.17
N LEU A 252 3.28 -1.50 -2.03
CA LEU A 252 4.28 -2.49 -1.62
C LEU A 252 5.01 -2.01 -0.37
N SER A 253 4.92 -2.75 0.73
CA SER A 253 5.63 -2.47 1.99
C SER A 253 6.92 -3.27 2.09
N THR A 254 8.08 -2.64 1.95
CA THR A 254 9.36 -3.38 1.89
C THR A 254 10.16 -3.33 3.19
N ASP A 255 10.06 -2.23 3.94
CA ASP A 255 10.84 -2.02 5.16
C ASP A 255 10.01 -1.31 6.24
N ALA A 256 10.35 -1.53 7.51
CA ALA A 256 9.68 -0.85 8.62
C ALA A 256 10.64 -0.53 9.77
N GLY A 257 10.41 0.61 10.42
CA GLY A 257 11.22 1.14 11.52
C GLY A 257 11.06 0.41 12.85
N GLN A 258 10.04 -0.45 12.98
CA GLN A 258 9.72 -1.16 14.23
C GLN A 258 9.50 -2.67 14.01
N PRO A 259 9.88 -3.55 14.97
CA PRO A 259 9.79 -4.99 14.79
C PRO A 259 8.36 -5.51 14.61
N LEU A 260 7.38 -5.00 15.38
CA LEU A 260 5.99 -5.42 15.25
C LEU A 260 5.41 -5.04 13.88
N THR A 261 5.72 -3.83 13.41
CA THR A 261 5.29 -3.33 12.11
C THR A 261 5.92 -4.14 10.98
N ALA A 262 7.22 -4.43 11.06
CA ALA A 262 7.92 -5.32 10.13
C ALA A 262 7.23 -6.69 10.03
N VAL A 263 6.76 -7.24 11.16
CA VAL A 263 6.00 -8.49 11.16
C VAL A 263 4.65 -8.34 10.46
N LEU A 264 3.84 -7.34 10.82
CA LEU A 264 2.49 -7.16 10.27
C LEU A 264 2.52 -6.86 8.76
N GLU A 265 3.50 -6.06 8.33
CA GLU A 265 3.70 -5.65 6.94
C GLU A 265 4.58 -6.62 6.14
N ARG A 266 5.06 -7.74 6.71
CA ARG A 266 6.02 -8.67 6.04
C ARG A 266 7.22 -7.93 5.44
N SER A 267 7.75 -6.97 6.18
CA SER A 267 8.79 -6.06 5.74
C SER A 267 10.09 -6.32 6.48
N THR A 268 11.19 -5.85 5.92
CA THR A 268 12.49 -5.86 6.60
C THR A 268 12.51 -4.88 7.76
N TYR A 269 12.94 -5.35 8.93
CA TYR A 269 13.09 -4.48 10.09
C TYR A 269 14.35 -3.62 9.96
N VAL A 270 14.17 -2.32 9.77
CA VAL A 270 15.24 -1.32 9.58
C VAL A 270 15.12 -0.22 10.65
N PRO A 271 15.78 -0.37 11.81
CA PRO A 271 15.63 0.56 12.93
C PRO A 271 15.91 2.04 12.58
N ALA A 272 16.83 2.30 11.65
CA ALA A 272 17.22 3.65 11.24
C ALA A 272 16.04 4.45 10.64
N LEU A 273 15.05 3.79 10.05
CA LEU A 273 13.87 4.47 9.49
C LEU A 273 13.08 5.22 10.56
N ASN A 274 13.12 4.74 11.81
CA ASN A 274 12.42 5.35 12.94
C ASN A 274 12.97 6.75 13.30
N ASN A 275 14.18 7.08 12.84
CA ASN A 275 14.86 8.34 13.13
C ASN A 275 14.83 9.32 11.95
N ALA A 276 14.28 8.92 10.79
CA ALA A 276 14.13 9.82 9.65
C ALA A 276 13.30 11.06 10.00
N SER A 277 13.57 12.19 9.36
CA SER A 277 12.87 13.45 9.63
C SER A 277 11.42 13.40 9.12
N PHE A 278 10.41 13.92 9.79
CA PHE A 278 10.27 14.01 11.24
C PHE A 278 8.98 13.27 11.64
N ASN A 279 9.02 12.51 12.74
CA ASN A 279 7.82 11.95 13.36
C ASN A 279 6.80 13.05 13.70
N GLY A 280 5.51 12.79 13.47
CA GLY A 280 4.40 13.68 13.82
C GLY A 280 4.30 14.94 12.97
N GLY A 281 5.04 15.01 11.86
CA GLY A 281 5.29 16.25 11.14
C GLY A 281 5.38 16.06 9.64
N ASP A 282 4.39 15.40 9.03
CA ASP A 282 4.29 15.23 7.57
C ASP A 282 4.55 16.51 6.78
N ASP A 283 3.87 17.60 7.16
CA ASP A 283 3.99 18.91 6.53
C ASP A 283 5.07 19.80 7.19
N PHE A 284 5.98 19.23 8.00
CA PHE A 284 7.10 20.01 8.55
C PHE A 284 8.11 20.33 7.47
N LEU A 285 8.73 21.51 7.58
CA LEU A 285 9.90 21.84 6.77
C LEU A 285 10.99 20.79 7.02
N GLY A 286 11.41 20.09 5.96
CA GLY A 286 12.39 19.01 6.06
C GLY A 286 11.79 17.66 6.48
N SER A 287 10.47 17.49 6.39
CA SER A 287 9.86 16.15 6.53
C SER A 287 10.25 15.27 5.34
N ALA A 288 10.58 14.03 5.65
CA ALA A 288 10.80 12.96 4.70
C ALA A 288 9.62 11.98 4.64
N ARG A 289 8.51 12.30 5.31
CA ARG A 289 7.44 11.35 5.61
C ARG A 289 6.09 11.84 5.15
N GLU A 290 5.20 10.89 4.89
CA GLU A 290 3.77 11.11 4.70
C GLU A 290 2.92 10.35 5.72
N ARG A 291 1.64 10.70 5.85
CA ARG A 291 0.75 10.11 6.88
C ARG A 291 0.07 8.85 6.37
N LEU A 292 0.09 7.80 7.18
CA LEU A 292 -0.68 6.59 6.94
C LEU A 292 -1.61 6.32 8.11
N PHE A 293 -2.86 5.98 7.85
CA PHE A 293 -3.87 5.74 8.88
C PHE A 293 -4.17 4.25 8.97
N GLY A 294 -3.78 3.66 10.09
CA GLY A 294 -4.04 2.26 10.42
C GLY A 294 -5.03 2.15 11.58
N PHE A 295 -5.64 0.98 11.75
CA PHE A 295 -6.59 0.74 12.84
C PHE A 295 -6.18 -0.49 13.64
N ILE A 296 -6.09 -0.36 14.96
CA ILE A 296 -5.74 -1.46 15.86
C ILE A 296 -6.85 -2.50 15.89
N ASN A 297 -8.08 -2.02 16.11
CA ASN A 297 -9.29 -2.84 16.09
C ASN A 297 -10.23 -2.36 14.97
N GLY A 298 -11.38 -3.00 14.84
CA GLY A 298 -12.34 -2.72 13.78
C GLY A 298 -13.32 -3.87 13.66
N GLN A 299 -14.20 -3.80 12.68
CA GLN A 299 -14.95 -4.98 12.30
C GLN A 299 -14.03 -6.00 11.60
N THR A 300 -14.43 -7.27 11.62
CA THR A 300 -13.68 -8.41 11.05
C THR A 300 -14.63 -9.29 10.23
N GLY A 301 -14.07 -10.32 9.58
CA GLY A 301 -14.79 -11.30 8.79
C GLY A 301 -14.58 -11.11 7.29
N ALA A 302 -14.19 -12.18 6.60
CA ALA A 302 -13.88 -12.18 5.16
C ALA A 302 -15.01 -11.67 4.25
N ALA A 303 -16.27 -11.77 4.67
CA ALA A 303 -17.44 -11.29 3.92
C ALA A 303 -17.95 -9.92 4.39
N ASN A 304 -17.32 -9.32 5.40
CA ASN A 304 -17.76 -8.06 5.97
C ASN A 304 -17.14 -6.87 5.22
N PRO A 305 -17.93 -6.04 4.52
CA PRO A 305 -17.39 -4.90 3.76
C PRO A 305 -16.81 -3.79 4.66
N ASN A 306 -17.06 -3.84 5.97
CA ASN A 306 -16.50 -2.90 6.93
C ASN A 306 -15.26 -3.43 7.66
N ALA A 307 -14.78 -4.63 7.31
CA ALA A 307 -13.61 -5.20 7.99
C ALA A 307 -12.34 -4.40 7.68
N GLN A 308 -11.51 -4.13 8.68
CA GLN A 308 -10.28 -3.33 8.57
C GLN A 308 -9.40 -3.50 9.82
N GLY A 309 -8.10 -3.27 9.66
CA GLY A 309 -7.17 -3.10 10.78
C GLY A 309 -6.49 -4.39 11.23
N PHE A 310 -5.74 -4.29 12.32
CA PHE A 310 -4.76 -5.32 12.71
C PHE A 310 -5.46 -6.62 13.10
N VAL A 311 -6.57 -6.53 13.83
CA VAL A 311 -7.38 -7.71 14.18
C VAL A 311 -7.93 -8.40 12.92
N HIS A 312 -8.32 -7.64 11.89
CA HIS A 312 -8.78 -8.20 10.61
C HIS A 312 -7.66 -8.91 9.86
N LEU A 313 -6.51 -8.26 9.68
CA LEU A 313 -5.34 -8.88 9.07
C LEU A 313 -4.96 -10.19 9.78
N VAL A 314 -4.97 -10.21 11.12
CA VAL A 314 -4.57 -11.41 11.86
C VAL A 314 -5.60 -12.53 11.77
N LYS A 315 -6.90 -12.22 11.89
CA LYS A 315 -7.97 -13.23 11.88
C LYS A 315 -8.33 -13.72 10.49
N ASP A 316 -8.34 -12.83 9.50
CA ASP A 316 -8.87 -13.08 8.16
C ASP A 316 -7.79 -13.01 7.08
N GLY A 317 -6.65 -12.35 7.34
CA GLY A 317 -5.58 -12.05 6.39
C GLY A 317 -4.35 -12.95 6.43
N PHE A 318 -4.42 -14.07 7.17
CA PHE A 318 -3.33 -15.04 7.28
C PHE A 318 -2.00 -14.42 7.73
N ALA A 319 -2.03 -13.41 8.63
CA ALA A 319 -0.82 -12.78 9.14
C ALA A 319 0.20 -13.80 9.69
N SER A 320 -0.26 -14.92 10.24
CA SER A 320 0.59 -15.97 10.81
C SER A 320 1.23 -16.91 9.79
N SER A 321 0.92 -16.79 8.51
CA SER A 321 1.48 -17.63 7.44
C SER A 321 2.59 -16.91 6.69
N ASP A 322 3.61 -17.67 6.27
CA ASP A 322 4.57 -17.26 5.25
C ASP A 322 3.83 -16.93 3.95
N ALA A 323 4.32 -15.93 3.23
CA ALA A 323 3.75 -15.56 1.96
C ALA A 323 4.26 -16.53 0.88
N SER A 324 3.35 -17.25 0.23
CA SER A 324 3.73 -18.14 -0.87
C SER A 324 2.66 -18.18 -1.93
N ALA A 325 3.08 -18.22 -3.20
CA ALA A 325 2.18 -18.45 -4.32
C ALA A 325 1.41 -19.78 -4.20
N GLY A 326 1.95 -20.75 -3.46
CA GLY A 326 1.28 -22.02 -3.17
C GLY A 326 0.15 -21.91 -2.14
N ASN A 327 0.14 -20.87 -1.30
CA ASN A 327 -0.90 -20.64 -0.30
C ASN A 327 -2.12 -19.94 -0.91
N THR A 328 -2.85 -20.68 -1.74
CA THR A 328 -4.03 -20.15 -2.45
C THR A 328 -5.14 -19.65 -1.51
N ALA A 329 -5.22 -20.15 -0.28
CA ALA A 329 -6.16 -19.67 0.73
C ALA A 329 -5.81 -18.24 1.17
N MET A 330 -4.53 -17.98 1.48
CA MET A 330 -4.03 -16.63 1.76
C MET A 330 -4.28 -15.70 0.57
N ILE A 331 -3.85 -16.08 -0.64
CA ILE A 331 -4.03 -15.24 -1.84
C ILE A 331 -5.51 -14.88 -2.06
N ASN A 332 -6.42 -15.84 -1.90
CA ASN A 332 -7.86 -15.56 -2.01
C ASN A 332 -8.39 -14.67 -0.88
N ALA A 333 -7.87 -14.80 0.34
CA ALA A 333 -8.27 -13.94 1.46
C ALA A 333 -7.81 -12.48 1.25
N LEU A 334 -6.54 -12.27 0.87
CA LEU A 334 -5.99 -10.96 0.55
C LEU A 334 -6.71 -10.33 -0.65
N ARG A 335 -7.03 -11.13 -1.68
CA ARG A 335 -7.86 -10.69 -2.82
C ARG A 335 -9.19 -10.08 -2.39
N ASN A 336 -9.83 -10.67 -1.38
CA ASN A 336 -11.12 -10.21 -0.87
C ASN A 336 -11.00 -9.24 0.32
N GLY A 337 -9.83 -8.66 0.53
CA GLY A 337 -9.63 -7.56 1.47
C GLY A 337 -9.13 -7.96 2.85
N GLY A 338 -8.64 -9.19 3.04
CA GLY A 338 -7.96 -9.65 4.26
C GLY A 338 -6.63 -8.94 4.54
N ASP A 339 -6.53 -7.64 4.28
CA ASP A 339 -5.36 -6.81 4.52
C ASP A 339 -5.60 -5.86 5.70
N LEU A 340 -4.57 -5.09 6.06
CA LEU A 340 -4.72 -3.97 6.99
C LEU A 340 -5.72 -2.94 6.47
N LEU A 341 -5.74 -2.75 5.14
CA LEU A 341 -6.52 -1.73 4.43
C LEU A 341 -6.22 -0.33 4.96
N ASN A 342 -4.93 0.00 5.06
CA ASN A 342 -4.46 1.31 5.49
C ASN A 342 -4.99 2.42 4.56
N VAL A 343 -5.16 3.62 5.12
CA VAL A 343 -5.52 4.82 4.35
C VAL A 343 -4.27 5.69 4.20
N PHE A 344 -4.00 6.19 3.00
CA PHE A 344 -2.84 7.02 2.68
C PHE A 344 -3.25 8.50 2.70
N GLY A 345 -2.33 9.36 3.13
CA GLY A 345 -2.52 10.81 3.17
C GLY A 345 -2.22 11.53 1.85
N ASP A 346 -1.43 10.91 0.97
CA ASP A 346 -1.17 11.44 -0.38
C ASP A 346 -0.87 10.33 -1.39
N PHE A 347 -1.06 10.64 -2.67
CA PHE A 347 -0.92 9.72 -3.79
C PHE A 347 0.18 10.23 -4.74
N PRO A 348 1.10 9.38 -5.24
CA PRO A 348 2.09 9.84 -6.21
C PRO A 348 1.39 10.16 -7.53
N THR A 349 1.16 11.45 -7.76
CA THR A 349 0.55 11.96 -8.98
C THR A 349 1.28 13.20 -9.45
N LEU A 350 1.57 13.25 -10.75
CA LEU A 350 2.09 14.45 -11.40
C LEU A 350 0.96 15.36 -11.95
N ALA A 351 -0.29 14.91 -11.85
CA ALA A 351 -1.44 15.64 -12.41
C ALA A 351 -1.83 16.86 -11.56
N ASP A 352 -1.52 16.84 -10.26
CA ASP A 352 -1.67 17.97 -9.37
C ASP A 352 -0.30 18.27 -8.73
N PRO A 353 0.35 19.40 -9.08
CA PRO A 353 1.63 19.79 -8.50
C PRO A 353 1.64 19.80 -6.97
N ARG A 354 0.50 20.10 -6.33
CA ARG A 354 0.40 20.11 -4.86
C ARG A 354 0.63 18.73 -4.26
N HIS A 355 0.03 17.70 -4.87
CA HIS A 355 0.15 16.31 -4.46
C HIS A 355 1.49 15.70 -4.91
N ALA A 356 1.97 16.12 -6.09
CA ALA A 356 3.27 15.72 -6.62
C ALA A 356 4.43 16.05 -5.65
N ASP A 357 4.35 17.22 -5.00
CA ASP A 357 5.40 17.70 -4.10
C ASP A 357 5.27 17.18 -2.66
N ALA A 358 4.16 16.53 -2.33
CA ALA A 358 3.86 16.06 -0.98
C ALA A 358 4.16 14.56 -0.78
N TYR A 359 4.21 13.76 -1.84
CA TYR A 359 4.40 12.31 -1.70
C TYR A 359 5.75 11.90 -1.08
N SER A 360 5.69 10.91 -0.20
CA SER A 360 6.82 10.12 0.28
C SER A 360 6.43 8.65 0.38
N PRO A 361 7.29 7.69 0.00
CA PRO A 361 7.08 6.29 0.32
C PRO A 361 7.36 5.97 1.80
N LEU A 362 7.93 6.89 2.59
CA LEU A 362 8.12 6.68 4.02
C LEU A 362 6.92 7.21 4.79
N TRP A 363 6.16 6.31 5.41
CA TRP A 363 4.91 6.62 6.07
C TRP A 363 5.04 6.65 7.58
N ASP A 364 4.57 7.73 8.22
CA ASP A 364 4.36 7.85 9.65
C ASP A 364 2.93 7.42 9.99
N ALA A 365 2.81 6.27 10.66
CA ALA A 365 1.52 5.68 10.97
C ALA A 365 0.82 6.42 12.11
N GLN A 366 -0.45 6.75 11.89
CA GLN A 366 -1.41 7.24 12.85
C GLN A 366 -2.42 6.13 13.13
N LEU A 367 -2.34 5.55 14.32
CA LEU A 367 -3.09 4.33 14.65
C LEU A 367 -4.35 4.64 15.45
N GLY A 368 -5.50 4.39 14.81
CA GLY A 368 -6.82 4.51 15.41
C GLY A 368 -7.21 3.31 16.27
N LEU A 369 -7.85 3.59 17.39
CA LEU A 369 -8.47 2.63 18.29
C LEU A 369 -9.94 2.99 18.47
N TRP A 370 -10.83 2.16 17.94
CA TRP A 370 -12.27 2.30 18.14
C TRP A 370 -12.63 2.07 19.59
N THR A 371 -13.41 2.99 20.16
CA THR A 371 -13.83 2.90 21.56
C THR A 371 -14.85 1.78 21.77
N PRO A 372 -15.00 1.26 23.00
CA PRO A 372 -16.07 0.32 23.33
C PRO A 372 -17.47 0.83 22.98
N LYS A 373 -17.69 2.16 23.04
CA LYS A 373 -18.94 2.80 22.62
C LYS A 373 -19.19 2.63 21.13
N ALA A 374 -18.19 2.92 20.29
CA ALA A 374 -18.30 2.76 18.84
C ALA A 374 -18.54 1.31 18.45
N VAL A 375 -17.80 0.38 19.07
CA VAL A 375 -17.95 -1.07 18.84
C VAL A 375 -19.35 -1.55 19.23
N LYS A 376 -19.83 -1.21 20.43
CA LYS A 376 -21.17 -1.60 20.90
C LYS A 376 -22.29 -1.06 19.99
N ALA A 377 -22.09 0.13 19.43
CA ALA A 377 -23.04 0.77 18.52
C ALA A 377 -22.90 0.33 17.05
N GLY A 378 -21.90 -0.49 16.72
CA GLY A 378 -21.61 -0.90 15.34
C GLY A 378 -21.07 0.24 14.45
N LEU A 379 -20.54 1.30 15.04
CA LEU A 379 -20.03 2.49 14.35
C LEU A 379 -18.56 2.38 13.96
N ASN A 380 -17.88 1.31 14.37
CA ASN A 380 -16.49 1.00 14.06
C ASN A 380 -16.31 0.47 12.62
N THR A 381 -16.84 1.21 11.63
CA THR A 381 -16.82 0.83 10.22
C THR A 381 -15.51 1.20 9.54
N ARG A 382 -15.19 0.53 8.43
CA ARG A 382 -14.02 0.84 7.61
C ARG A 382 -13.93 2.33 7.26
N GLN A 383 -12.76 2.90 7.43
CA GLN A 383 -12.41 4.25 6.97
C GLN A 383 -11.56 4.14 5.70
N ILE A 384 -11.73 5.09 4.78
CA ILE A 384 -11.13 5.03 3.44
C ILE A 384 -10.55 6.37 2.97
N ASP A 385 -10.59 7.40 3.81
CA ASP A 385 -10.27 8.78 3.45
C ASP A 385 -9.63 9.50 4.66
N GLU A 386 -8.50 10.17 4.46
CA GLU A 386 -7.76 10.83 5.55
C GLU A 386 -8.61 11.87 6.29
N ASN A 387 -9.39 12.67 5.55
CA ASN A 387 -10.20 13.74 6.13
C ASN A 387 -11.35 13.18 6.97
N GLN A 388 -11.96 12.08 6.55
CA GLN A 388 -12.95 11.39 7.37
C GLN A 388 -12.34 10.88 8.68
N VAL A 389 -11.13 10.31 8.65
CA VAL A 389 -10.44 9.83 9.84
C VAL A 389 -10.12 10.98 10.79
N PHE A 390 -9.54 12.07 10.30
CA PHE A 390 -9.26 13.25 11.12
C PHE A 390 -10.52 13.87 11.70
N ASN A 391 -11.55 14.06 10.87
CA ASN A 391 -12.82 14.65 11.31
C ASN A 391 -13.44 13.81 12.42
N LEU A 392 -13.38 12.48 12.28
CA LEU A 392 -13.90 11.57 13.29
C LEU A 392 -13.10 11.66 14.59
N ALA A 393 -11.76 11.63 14.53
CA ALA A 393 -10.91 11.74 15.72
C ALA A 393 -11.06 13.10 16.42
N ALA A 394 -11.14 14.19 15.66
CA ALA A 394 -11.24 15.56 16.19
C ALA A 394 -12.62 15.87 16.78
N THR A 395 -13.69 15.45 16.11
CA THR A 395 -15.07 15.84 16.50
C THR A 395 -15.75 14.78 17.37
N ARG A 396 -15.30 13.52 17.32
CA ARG A 396 -15.88 12.38 18.05
C ARG A 396 -14.81 11.54 18.74
N PRO A 397 -14.01 12.11 19.67
CA PRO A 397 -13.06 11.35 20.47
C PRO A 397 -13.74 10.31 21.38
N ASP A 398 -15.07 10.38 21.54
CA ASP A 398 -15.87 9.33 22.17
C ASP A 398 -16.04 8.06 21.32
N LEU A 399 -15.73 8.12 20.02
CA LEU A 399 -15.83 7.00 19.07
C LEU A 399 -14.48 6.48 18.61
N LEU A 400 -13.52 7.36 18.33
CA LEU A 400 -12.20 7.00 17.84
C LEU A 400 -11.13 7.73 18.66
N THR A 401 -10.20 6.97 19.24
CA THR A 401 -9.01 7.50 19.93
C THR A 401 -7.75 7.06 19.18
N GLY A 402 -6.59 7.58 19.56
CA GLY A 402 -5.32 6.94 19.25
C GLY A 402 -5.03 5.77 20.20
N VAL A 403 -3.83 5.22 20.10
CA VAL A 403 -3.31 4.16 20.97
C VAL A 403 -1.91 4.54 21.47
N ASN A 404 -1.61 4.23 22.72
CA ASN A 404 -0.23 4.24 23.20
C ASN A 404 0.43 2.92 22.79
N PRO A 405 1.46 2.92 21.92
CA PRO A 405 2.06 1.69 21.41
C PRO A 405 2.75 0.85 22.50
N ALA A 406 3.19 1.46 23.61
CA ALA A 406 3.83 0.75 24.71
C ALA A 406 2.83 0.04 25.63
N THR A 407 1.60 0.54 25.76
CA THR A 407 0.61 -0.01 26.71
C THR A 407 -0.63 -0.59 26.05
N GLY A 408 -0.85 -0.33 24.76
CA GLY A 408 -2.07 -0.67 24.02
C GLY A 408 -3.31 0.09 24.49
N GLN A 409 -3.18 1.05 25.41
CA GLN A 409 -4.30 1.80 25.97
C GLN A 409 -4.69 2.98 25.07
N PRO A 410 -5.95 3.45 25.15
CA PRO A 410 -6.38 4.67 24.47
C PRO A 410 -5.46 5.86 24.77
N ALA A 411 -5.13 6.62 23.73
CA ALA A 411 -4.35 7.85 23.79
C ALA A 411 -4.98 8.92 22.88
N PRO A 412 -4.56 10.19 22.95
CA PRO A 412 -4.90 11.16 21.90
C PRO A 412 -4.53 10.62 20.52
N TYR A 413 -5.37 10.91 19.52
CA TYR A 413 -5.11 10.49 18.14
C TYR A 413 -3.96 11.30 17.54
N GLY A 414 -3.07 10.64 16.80
CA GLY A 414 -1.92 11.25 16.13
C GLY A 414 -0.86 10.23 15.74
N SER A 415 0.32 10.72 15.34
CA SER A 415 1.49 9.87 15.10
C SER A 415 1.83 9.06 16.34
N VAL A 416 2.17 7.78 16.11
CA VAL A 416 2.62 6.86 17.17
C VAL A 416 4.09 6.49 17.03
N GLY A 417 4.83 7.21 16.18
CA GLY A 417 6.26 6.97 15.97
C GLY A 417 6.58 5.71 15.15
N VAL A 418 5.63 5.24 14.34
CA VAL A 418 5.74 3.97 13.59
C VAL A 418 5.98 4.27 12.12
N ASP A 419 7.13 3.86 11.60
CA ASP A 419 7.56 4.17 10.24
C ASP A 419 7.53 2.96 9.31
N ILE A 420 7.04 3.16 8.08
CA ILE A 420 6.88 2.09 7.08
C ILE A 420 7.29 2.61 5.70
N ASN A 421 8.21 1.94 5.03
CA ASN A 421 8.53 2.19 3.63
C ASN A 421 7.51 1.45 2.75
N CYS A 422 6.55 2.18 2.17
CA CYS A 422 5.54 1.67 1.25
C CYS A 422 5.46 2.48 -0.04
N ALA A 423 5.84 1.90 -1.17
CA ALA A 423 5.66 2.53 -2.47
C ALA A 423 4.28 2.23 -3.04
N VAL A 424 3.57 3.25 -3.54
CA VAL A 424 2.29 3.04 -4.23
C VAL A 424 2.56 2.47 -5.62
N ILE A 425 1.81 1.44 -6.00
CA ILE A 425 1.94 0.78 -7.30
C ILE A 425 0.86 1.27 -8.28
N GLY A 426 -0.34 1.55 -7.78
CA GLY A 426 -1.45 2.04 -8.59
C GLY A 426 -2.81 1.96 -7.90
N TYR A 427 -3.88 2.12 -8.68
CA TYR A 427 -5.26 2.13 -8.19
C TYR A 427 -6.15 1.13 -8.94
N THR A 428 -7.10 0.51 -8.24
CA THR A 428 -7.92 -0.59 -8.83
C THR A 428 -9.28 -0.12 -9.35
N ALA A 429 -9.72 1.09 -8.98
CA ALA A 429 -10.95 1.70 -9.47
C ALA A 429 -10.64 2.99 -10.24
N THR A 430 -10.90 4.15 -9.65
CA THR A 430 -10.58 5.48 -10.18
C THR A 430 -9.36 6.05 -9.46
N ALA A 431 -8.63 6.94 -10.13
CA ALA A 431 -7.47 7.60 -9.53
C ALA A 431 -7.90 8.39 -8.28
N PRO A 432 -7.13 8.35 -7.18
CA PRO A 432 -7.31 9.26 -6.05
C PRO A 432 -7.01 10.69 -6.50
N THR A 433 -8.02 11.56 -6.53
CA THR A 433 -7.83 12.96 -6.96
C THR A 433 -8.36 13.99 -5.96
N ALA A 434 -9.22 13.58 -5.02
CA ALA A 434 -9.82 14.48 -4.05
C ALA A 434 -10.45 13.71 -2.88
N ASN A 435 -10.21 14.18 -1.66
CA ASN A 435 -10.78 13.61 -0.45
C ASN A 435 -12.32 13.68 -0.46
N LEU A 436 -12.93 12.73 0.25
CA LEU A 436 -14.39 12.58 0.34
C LEU A 436 -15.07 13.65 1.22
N ALA A 437 -14.30 14.35 2.04
CA ALA A 437 -14.79 15.41 2.92
C ALA A 437 -13.76 16.55 3.03
N PRO A 438 -14.19 17.79 3.27
CA PRO A 438 -13.27 18.83 3.71
C PRO A 438 -12.77 18.52 5.13
N PRO A 439 -11.55 18.98 5.49
CA PRO A 439 -11.07 18.86 6.86
C PRO A 439 -11.91 19.72 7.81
N ALA A 440 -12.16 19.21 9.01
CA ALA A 440 -12.79 19.97 10.08
C ALA A 440 -11.85 21.11 10.52
N PRO A 441 -12.38 22.23 11.04
CA PRO A 441 -11.55 23.32 11.53
C PRO A 441 -10.50 22.83 12.54
N ASN A 442 -9.23 23.20 12.31
CA ASN A 442 -8.07 22.84 13.14
C ASN A 442 -7.77 21.32 13.24
N SER A 443 -8.31 20.50 12.33
CA SER A 443 -8.08 19.04 12.33
C SER A 443 -6.81 18.61 11.58
N GLN A 444 -6.24 19.49 10.76
CA GLN A 444 -4.98 19.28 10.03
C GLN A 444 -3.92 20.28 10.49
N PHE A 445 -2.65 19.86 10.53
CA PHE A 445 -1.53 20.68 10.98
C PHE A 445 -0.30 20.52 10.08
N PRO A 446 0.35 21.62 9.66
CA PRO A 446 -0.14 23.00 9.68
C PRO A 446 -1.43 23.16 8.84
N PRO A 447 -2.21 24.23 9.04
CA PRO A 447 -3.32 24.52 8.13
C PRO A 447 -2.77 24.62 6.69
N ARG A 448 -3.20 23.68 5.84
CA ARG A 448 -2.91 23.65 4.41
C ARG A 448 -3.70 24.74 3.68
#